data_AF-A0A9C8E790-F1
#
_entry.id   AF-A0A9C8E790-F1
#
_cell.length_a   1.000
_cell.length_b   1.000
_cell.length_c   1.000
_cell.angle_alpha   90.00
_cell.angle_beta   90.00
_cell.angle_gamma   90.00
#
_symmetry.space_group_name_H-M   'P 1'
#
loop_
_entity.id
_entity.type
_entity.pdbx_description
1 polymer ?
#
loop_
_entity_poly.entity_id
_entity_poly.type
_entity_poly.pdbx_seq_one_letter_code
_entity_poly.pdbx_strand_id
1 'polypeptide(L)'
;MEVALIIEVLEIRNFKSIKHLKLACKRVNIFIGKPNTGKSNILEALGLFSLPHTGRLRDFVRFDDMSDLFYDHDLGEVIELLIKVSEYSLRVELWDYLGDKDIKFARPKRLEIR
;
A
#
# COMPACT_ATOMS: atom_id res chain seq x y z
N MET A 1 13.10 -17.55 21.37
CA MET A 1 13.08 -17.64 19.89
C MET A 1 12.37 -16.41 19.39
N GLU A 2 13.02 -15.60 18.56
CA GLU A 2 12.38 -14.44 17.93
C GLU A 2 11.46 -14.93 16.82
N VAL A 3 10.18 -14.65 16.91
CA VAL A 3 9.22 -14.97 15.85
C VAL A 3 9.37 -13.90 14.79
N ALA A 4 9.93 -14.27 13.62
CA ALA A 4 10.00 -13.36 12.49
C ALA A 4 8.58 -13.08 11.98
N LEU A 5 8.12 -11.83 12.08
CA LEU A 5 6.86 -11.40 11.48
C LEU A 5 7.06 -11.26 9.97
N ILE A 6 6.38 -12.11 9.20
CA ILE A 6 6.45 -12.14 7.74
C ILE A 6 5.11 -11.67 7.18
N ILE A 7 5.14 -10.81 6.16
CA ILE A 7 3.96 -10.48 5.37
C ILE A 7 3.56 -11.73 4.59
N GLU A 8 2.38 -12.26 4.86
CA GLU A 8 1.81 -13.46 4.22
C GLU A 8 0.94 -13.11 3.03
N VAL A 9 0.25 -11.97 3.10
CA VAL A 9 -0.61 -11.46 2.02
C VAL A 9 -0.32 -9.99 1.80
N LEU A 10 -0.18 -9.59 0.55
CA LEU A 10 -0.20 -8.21 0.09
C LEU A 10 -1.34 -8.05 -0.91
N GLU A 11 -2.24 -7.10 -0.65
CA GLU A 11 -3.30 -6.69 -1.58
C GLU A 11 -3.18 -5.18 -1.83
N ILE A 12 -3.23 -4.78 -3.11
CA ILE A 12 -3.13 -3.41 -3.58
C ILE A 12 -4.28 -3.15 -4.54
N ARG A 13 -4.99 -2.05 -4.37
CA ARG A 13 -6.07 -1.59 -5.24
C ARG A 13 -5.89 -0.12 -5.59
N ASN A 14 -6.18 0.20 -6.86
CA ASN A 14 -6.22 1.55 -7.42
C ASN A 14 -4.96 2.40 -7.18
N PHE A 15 -3.78 1.79 -7.08
CA PHE A 15 -2.52 2.49 -6.81
C PHE A 15 -1.64 2.56 -8.05
N LYS A 16 -1.39 3.76 -8.57
CA LYS A 16 -0.60 4.01 -9.78
C LYS A 16 -1.04 3.08 -10.92
N SER A 17 -0.12 2.37 -11.57
CA SER A 17 -0.46 1.43 -12.64
C SER A 17 -1.17 0.14 -12.18
N ILE A 18 -1.48 -0.04 -10.89
CA ILE A 18 -2.05 -1.28 -10.33
C ILE A 18 -3.53 -1.04 -10.02
N LYS A 19 -4.42 -1.56 -10.88
CA LYS A 19 -5.86 -1.58 -10.60
C LYS A 19 -6.19 -2.53 -9.44
N HIS A 20 -5.71 -3.76 -9.53
CA HIS A 20 -5.83 -4.76 -8.47
C HIS A 20 -4.69 -5.76 -8.54
N LEU A 21 -4.06 -6.00 -7.40
CA LEU A 21 -3.05 -7.03 -7.21
C LEU A 21 -3.27 -7.70 -5.86
N LYS A 22 -3.25 -9.03 -5.84
CA LYS A 22 -3.27 -9.82 -4.61
C LYS A 22 -2.20 -10.91 -4.69
N LEU A 23 -1.31 -10.94 -3.71
CA LEU A 23 -0.15 -11.81 -3.68
C LEU A 23 -0.10 -12.58 -2.36
N ALA A 24 0.14 -13.88 -2.44
CA ALA A 24 0.59 -14.68 -1.31
C ALA A 24 2.12 -14.56 -1.23
N CYS A 25 2.59 -13.87 -0.20
CA CYS A 25 4.00 -13.57 -0.02
C CYS A 25 4.74 -14.75 0.62
N LYS A 26 5.98 -14.95 0.20
CA LYS A 26 6.94 -15.87 0.84
C LYS A 26 8.02 -15.07 1.55
N ARG A 27 8.94 -15.77 2.21
CA ARG A 27 10.13 -15.15 2.83
C ARG A 27 10.95 -14.33 1.83
N VAL A 28 11.00 -14.76 0.57
CA VAL A 28 11.65 -14.03 -0.53
C VAL A 28 10.66 -13.97 -1.70
N ASN A 29 10.39 -12.77 -2.22
CA ASN A 29 9.51 -12.54 -3.37
C ASN A 29 10.33 -11.83 -4.45
N ILE A 30 10.34 -12.36 -5.67
CA ILE A 30 11.12 -11.81 -6.78
C ILE A 30 10.13 -11.31 -7.85
N PHE A 31 10.14 -10.00 -8.11
CA PHE A 31 9.27 -9.37 -9.11
C PHE A 31 10.05 -9.11 -10.40
N ILE A 32 9.72 -9.82 -11.49
CA ILE A 32 10.41 -9.73 -12.80
C ILE A 32 9.42 -9.29 -13.87
N GLY A 33 9.90 -8.50 -14.83
CA GLY A 33 9.09 -7.99 -15.94
C GLY A 33 9.77 -6.84 -16.68
N LYS A 34 9.27 -6.50 -17.87
CA LYS A 34 9.79 -5.41 -18.71
C LYS A 34 9.84 -4.08 -17.95
N PRO A 35 10.71 -3.12 -18.31
CA PRO A 35 10.67 -1.77 -17.73
C PRO A 35 9.24 -1.20 -17.72
N ASN A 36 8.91 -0.42 -16.69
CA ASN A 36 7.63 0.29 -16.53
C ASN A 36 6.37 -0.59 -16.40
N THR A 37 6.48 -1.88 -16.11
CA THR A 37 5.33 -2.76 -15.87
C THR A 37 4.77 -2.70 -14.43
N GLY A 38 5.03 -1.62 -13.68
CA GLY A 38 4.51 -1.46 -12.31
C GLY A 38 5.21 -2.24 -11.20
N LYS A 39 6.36 -2.87 -11.46
CA LYS A 39 7.14 -3.57 -10.41
C LYS A 39 7.53 -2.66 -9.25
N SER A 40 8.01 -1.44 -9.55
CA SER A 40 8.34 -0.45 -8.52
C SER A 40 7.10 0.02 -7.76
N ASN A 41 5.93 0.10 -8.42
CA ASN A 41 4.68 0.48 -7.78
C ASN A 41 4.29 -0.52 -6.67
N ILE A 42 4.63 -1.81 -6.80
CA ILE A 42 4.44 -2.80 -5.72
C ILE A 42 5.27 -2.43 -4.48
N LEU A 43 6.55 -2.04 -4.69
CA LEU A 43 7.45 -1.66 -3.60
C LEU A 43 7.08 -0.30 -2.98
N GLU A 44 6.65 0.66 -3.80
CA GLU A 44 6.19 1.97 -3.33
C GLU A 44 4.90 1.85 -2.51
N ALA A 45 3.96 0.98 -2.92
CA ALA A 45 2.77 0.67 -2.14
C ALA A 45 3.14 0.08 -0.77
N LEU A 46 4.13 -0.83 -0.71
CA LEU A 46 4.64 -1.32 0.57
C LEU A 46 5.23 -0.18 1.44
N GLY A 47 5.90 0.79 0.81
CA GLY A 47 6.42 1.98 1.49
C GLY A 47 5.34 2.85 2.15
N LEU A 48 4.09 2.83 1.66
CA LEU A 48 2.98 3.58 2.27
C LEU A 48 2.67 3.10 3.70
N PHE A 49 2.95 1.85 4.05
CA PHE A 49 2.80 1.37 5.42
C PHE A 49 3.81 1.99 6.39
N SER A 50 4.90 2.57 5.89
CA SER A 50 5.93 3.27 6.68
C SER A 50 5.63 4.75 6.90
N LEU A 51 4.56 5.30 6.30
CA LEU A 51 4.16 6.69 6.47
C LEU A 51 4.03 7.14 7.93
N PRO A 52 3.42 6.36 8.86
CA PRO A 52 3.29 6.80 10.26
C PRO A 52 4.63 7.05 10.96
N HIS A 53 5.74 6.53 10.42
CA HIS A 53 7.07 6.64 11.03
C HIS A 53 7.91 7.77 10.43
N THR A 54 7.69 8.13 9.17
CA THR A 54 8.46 9.18 8.48
C THR A 54 7.71 10.50 8.36
N GLY A 55 6.38 10.44 8.30
CA GLY A 55 5.51 11.61 8.07
C GLY A 55 5.57 12.19 6.66
N ARG A 56 6.37 11.64 5.72
CA ARG A 56 6.56 12.20 4.38
C ARG A 56 6.36 11.15 3.29
N LEU A 57 5.31 11.33 2.50
CA LEU A 57 4.96 10.46 1.38
C LEU A 57 6.04 10.35 0.30
N ARG A 58 6.72 11.47 0.03
CA ARG A 58 7.79 11.57 -0.98
C ARG A 58 9.04 10.75 -0.63
N ASP A 59 9.19 10.32 0.62
CA ASP A 59 10.35 9.51 1.03
C ASP A 59 10.24 8.07 0.46
N PHE A 60 9.04 7.63 0.09
CA PHE A 60 8.79 6.26 -0.40
C PHE A 60 8.10 6.18 -1.75
N VAL A 61 7.34 7.20 -2.13
CA VAL A 61 6.54 7.19 -3.36
C VAL A 61 6.91 8.38 -4.22
N ARG A 62 7.26 8.10 -5.49
CA ARG A 62 7.54 9.14 -6.49
C ARG A 62 6.26 9.61 -7.14
N PHE A 63 6.00 10.91 -7.13
CA PHE A 63 4.87 11.53 -7.80
C PHE A 63 5.15 13.02 -7.95
N ASP A 64 4.60 13.63 -8.99
CA ASP A 64 4.63 15.07 -9.19
C ASP A 64 3.35 15.69 -8.60
N ASP A 65 2.20 15.09 -8.92
CA ASP A 65 0.87 15.47 -8.46
C ASP A 65 0.19 14.36 -7.65
N MET A 66 -0.78 14.72 -6.79
CA MET A 66 -1.49 13.74 -5.96
C MET A 66 -2.27 12.71 -6.80
N SER A 67 -2.77 13.09 -7.98
CA SER A 67 -3.49 12.20 -8.88
C SER A 67 -2.61 11.07 -9.45
N ASP A 68 -1.29 11.26 -9.52
CA ASP A 68 -0.34 10.22 -9.97
C ASP A 68 -0.37 8.97 -9.08
N LEU A 69 -0.85 9.10 -7.85
CA LEU A 69 -0.98 7.99 -6.91
C LEU A 69 -2.16 7.08 -7.24
N PHE A 70 -3.17 7.62 -7.92
CA PHE A 70 -4.43 6.94 -8.20
C PHE A 70 -4.35 6.23 -9.55
N TYR A 71 -4.98 5.06 -9.63
CA TYR A 71 -5.06 4.33 -10.88
C TYR A 71 -5.79 5.14 -11.94
N ASP A 72 -5.14 5.29 -13.09
CA ASP A 72 -5.66 6.08 -14.22
C ASP A 72 -5.92 7.55 -13.88
N HIS A 73 -5.27 8.07 -12.82
CA HIS A 73 -5.51 9.40 -12.26
C HIS A 73 -6.96 9.62 -11.78
N ASP A 74 -7.71 8.55 -11.51
CA ASP A 74 -9.10 8.63 -11.05
C ASP A 74 -9.18 8.89 -9.53
N LEU A 75 -9.38 10.16 -9.18
CA LEU A 75 -9.53 10.63 -7.80
C LEU A 75 -10.87 10.21 -7.16
N GLY A 76 -11.81 9.69 -7.95
CA GLY A 76 -13.08 9.15 -7.44
C GLY A 76 -12.93 7.78 -6.79
N GLU A 77 -11.83 7.09 -7.06
CA GLU A 77 -11.51 5.78 -6.53
C GLU A 77 -10.59 5.88 -5.30
N VAL A 78 -10.72 4.89 -4.41
CA VAL A 78 -9.91 4.81 -3.18
C VAL A 78 -8.68 3.97 -3.44
N ILE A 79 -7.52 4.44 -3.01
CA ILE A 79 -6.33 3.57 -2.91
C ILE A 79 -6.49 2.72 -1.67
N GLU A 80 -6.56 1.40 -1.83
CA GLU A 80 -6.62 0.46 -0.71
C GLU A 80 -5.40 -0.46 -0.72
N LEU A 81 -4.67 -0.47 0.40
CA LEU A 81 -3.56 -1.39 0.64
C LEU A 81 -3.86 -2.24 1.86
N LEU A 82 -3.57 -3.53 1.77
CA LEU A 82 -3.74 -4.46 2.87
C LEU A 82 -2.55 -5.42 2.95
N ILE A 83 -2.02 -5.57 4.16
CA ILE A 83 -1.09 -6.64 4.49
C ILE A 83 -1.69 -7.53 5.57
N LYS A 84 -1.39 -8.84 5.49
CA LYS A 84 -1.66 -9.80 6.57
C LYS A 84 -0.35 -10.39 7.08
N VAL A 85 -0.26 -10.54 8.38
CA VAL A 85 0.87 -11.09 9.11
C VAL A 85 0.29 -11.97 10.20
N SER A 86 0.35 -13.29 10.06
CA SER A 86 -0.27 -14.21 11.03
C SER A 86 -1.76 -13.86 11.22
N GLU A 87 -2.24 -13.76 12.46
CA GLU A 87 -3.60 -13.35 12.82
C GLU A 87 -3.88 -11.83 12.66
N TYR A 88 -2.87 -11.03 12.31
CA TYR A 88 -2.99 -9.58 12.19
C TYR A 88 -3.20 -9.14 10.75
N SER A 89 -3.92 -8.04 10.58
CA SER A 89 -4.00 -7.32 9.31
C SER A 89 -3.84 -5.83 9.52
N LEU A 90 -3.16 -5.18 8.58
CA LEU A 90 -3.02 -3.74 8.51
C LEU A 90 -3.59 -3.28 7.19
N ARG A 91 -4.46 -2.27 7.24
CA ARG A 91 -5.06 -1.64 6.08
C ARG A 91 -4.70 -0.16 6.05
N VAL A 92 -4.36 0.33 4.88
CA VAL A 92 -4.17 1.75 4.57
C VAL A 92 -5.15 2.11 3.46
N GLU A 93 -5.90 3.17 3.65
CA GLU A 93 -6.83 3.72 2.65
C GLU A 93 -6.44 5.18 2.43
N LEU A 94 -6.24 5.59 1.17
CA LEU A 94 -6.04 6.98 0.79
C LEU A 94 -7.18 7.43 -0.10
N TRP A 95 -7.73 8.58 0.27
CA TRP A 95 -8.84 9.24 -0.39
C TRP A 95 -8.34 10.60 -0.86
N ASP A 96 -8.73 11.02 -2.05
CA ASP A 96 -8.58 12.42 -2.42
C ASP A 96 -9.70 13.22 -1.73
N TYR A 97 -9.38 13.78 -0.56
CA TYR A 97 -10.24 14.83 0.00
C TYR A 97 -9.95 16.08 -0.81
N LEU A 98 -10.87 16.44 -1.71
CA LEU A 98 -10.99 17.74 -2.36
C LEU A 98 -10.59 18.88 -1.38
N GLY A 99 -9.30 19.22 -1.33
CA GLY A 99 -8.76 20.36 -0.59
C GLY A 99 -8.11 20.11 0.79
N ASP A 100 -8.05 18.91 1.36
CA ASP A 100 -7.42 18.71 2.68
C ASP A 100 -6.20 17.77 2.61
N LYS A 101 -5.04 18.30 2.98
CA LYS A 101 -3.70 17.66 2.85
C LYS A 101 -3.47 16.49 3.82
N ASP A 102 -4.51 16.01 4.48
CA ASP A 102 -4.41 15.06 5.56
C ASP A 102 -4.84 13.66 5.10
N ILE A 103 -3.82 12.80 4.93
CA ILE A 103 -4.00 11.36 4.81
C ILE A 103 -4.60 10.85 6.12
N LYS A 104 -5.89 10.52 6.11
CA LYS A 104 -6.56 9.88 7.24
C LYS A 104 -6.23 8.39 7.24
N PHE A 105 -5.34 7.98 8.14
CA PHE A 105 -5.10 6.55 8.39
C PHE A 105 -6.29 5.93 9.12
N ALA A 106 -6.86 4.87 8.55
CA ALA A 106 -7.65 3.94 9.33
C ALA A 106 -6.71 3.34 10.40
N ARG A 107 -7.01 3.57 11.69
CA ARG A 107 -6.31 2.89 12.78
C ARG A 107 -6.38 1.38 12.52
N PRO A 108 -5.30 0.60 12.78
CA PRO A 108 -5.40 -0.85 12.74
C PRO A 108 -6.59 -1.27 13.61
N LYS A 109 -7.60 -1.91 13.00
CA LYS A 109 -8.68 -2.54 13.77
C LYS A 109 -8.03 -3.58 14.66
N ARG A 110 -8.04 -3.34 15.96
CA ARG A 110 -7.66 -4.33 16.96
C ARG A 110 -8.66 -5.49 16.86
N LEU A 111 -8.11 -6.66 16.51
CA LEU A 111 -8.62 -8.02 16.67
C LEU A 111 -10.13 -8.21 16.94
N GLU A 112 -10.83 -8.80 15.98
CA GLU A 112 -11.83 -9.81 16.34
C GLU A 112 -11.16 -11.18 16.21
N ILE A 113 -10.82 -11.77 17.35
CA ILE A 113 -10.50 -13.19 17.44
C ILE A 113 -11.83 -13.93 17.27
N ARG A 114 -11.92 -14.83 16.29
CA ARG A 114 -12.83 -15.96 16.33
C ARG A 114 -12.02 -17.23 16.16
#